data_AF-A0A7X6Z367-F1
#
_entry.id   AF-A0A7X6Z367-F1
#
_cell.length_a   1.000
_cell.length_b   1.000
_cell.length_c   1.000
_cell.angle_alpha   90.00
_cell.angle_beta   90.00
_cell.angle_gamma   90.00
#
_symmetry.space_group_name_H-M   'P 1'
#
loop_
_entity.id
_entity.type
_entity.pdbx_description
1 polymer ?
#
loop_
_entity_poly.entity_id
_entity_poly.type
_entity_poly.pdbx_seq_one_letter_code
_entity_poly.pdbx_strand_id
1 'polypeptide(L)'
;MYKVAVVGDKDSILAFKALGVDVYPVIQPEEARKIIDQLARDKYGIIFITEQAAQAIPETIDRYNRIMTPAVILIPSNQGTLNIGMQRIRDNVEKAVGSNIL
;
A
#
# COMPACT_ATOMS: atom_id res chain seq x y z
N MET A 1 -17.52 -2.77 11.51
CA MET A 1 -16.18 -2.29 11.90
C MET A 1 -15.22 -2.68 10.79
N TYR A 2 -14.46 -1.74 10.25
CA TYR A 2 -13.51 -2.04 9.16
C TYR A 2 -12.26 -2.72 9.72
N LYS A 3 -11.72 -3.69 8.99
CA LYS A 3 -10.45 -4.37 9.32
C LYS A 3 -9.27 -3.63 8.70
N VAL A 4 -8.09 -3.88 9.26
CA VAL A 4 -6.81 -3.36 8.78
C VAL A 4 -5.93 -4.55 8.41
N ALA A 5 -5.27 -4.47 7.26
CA ALA A 5 -4.31 -5.45 6.80
C ALA A 5 -2.98 -4.80 6.44
N VAL A 6 -1.91 -5.60 6.45
CA VAL A 6 -0.60 -5.23 5.92
C VAL A 6 -0.12 -6.31 4.93
N VAL A 7 0.41 -5.86 3.80
CA VAL A 7 0.93 -6.68 2.69
C VAL A 7 2.39 -6.31 2.44
N GLY A 8 3.30 -7.26 2.36
CA GLY A 8 4.72 -6.96 2.14
C GLY A 8 5.65 -8.13 2.39
N ASP A 9 6.95 -7.87 2.44
CA ASP A 9 7.93 -8.88 2.79
C ASP A 9 7.77 -9.29 4.27
N LYS A 10 7.94 -10.59 4.54
CA LYS A 10 7.65 -11.19 5.84
C LYS A 10 8.38 -10.49 7.00
N ASP A 11 9.64 -10.14 6.80
CA ASP A 11 10.50 -9.60 7.86
C ASP A 11 10.10 -8.17 8.25
N SER A 12 9.53 -7.40 7.34
CA SER A 12 9.05 -6.04 7.62
C SER A 12 7.70 -6.01 8.31
N ILE A 13 6.80 -6.93 7.96
CA ILE A 13 5.39 -6.80 8.33
C ILE A 13 4.96 -7.67 9.53
N LEU A 14 5.80 -8.63 9.96
CA LEU A 14 5.39 -9.59 11.00
C LEU A 14 5.06 -8.93 12.34
N ALA A 15 5.72 -7.81 12.68
CA ALA A 15 5.49 -7.07 13.91
C ALA A 15 4.06 -6.53 14.05
N PHE A 16 3.37 -6.25 12.93
CA PHE A 16 1.98 -5.77 12.93
C PHE A 16 0.99 -6.81 13.47
N LYS A 17 1.34 -8.10 13.45
CA LYS A 17 0.50 -9.16 14.02
C LYS A 17 0.30 -8.97 15.53
N ALA A 18 1.31 -8.47 16.23
CA ALA A 18 1.21 -8.17 17.67
C ALA A 18 0.22 -7.02 17.97
N LEU A 19 -0.08 -6.19 16.97
CA LEU A 19 -1.04 -5.08 17.06
C LEU A 19 -2.46 -5.48 16.62
N GLY A 20 -2.70 -6.77 16.32
CA GLY A 20 -4.00 -7.27 15.87
C GLY A 20 -4.35 -6.90 14.43
N VAL A 21 -3.35 -6.52 13.62
CA VAL A 21 -3.51 -6.28 12.17
C VAL A 21 -3.34 -7.60 11.43
N ASP A 22 -4.15 -7.82 10.40
CA ASP A 22 -4.03 -9.03 9.56
C ASP A 22 -2.81 -8.90 8.64
N VAL A 23 -1.92 -9.91 8.66
CA VAL A 23 -0.62 -9.86 8.00
C VAL A 23 -0.58 -10.83 6.82
N TYR A 24 -0.21 -10.33 5.65
CA TYR A 24 -0.15 -11.08 4.40
C TYR A 24 1.24 -10.96 3.76
N PRO A 25 2.17 -11.88 4.07
CA PRO A 25 3.48 -11.88 3.45
C PRO A 25 3.36 -12.23 1.96
N VAL A 26 4.06 -11.51 1.10
CA VAL A 26 4.08 -11.73 -0.35
C VAL A 26 5.49 -11.73 -0.90
N ILE A 27 5.73 -12.55 -1.92
CA ILE A 27 7.03 -12.60 -2.62
C ILE A 27 6.85 -12.18 -4.08
N GLN A 28 5.72 -12.53 -4.70
CA GLN A 28 5.48 -12.28 -6.12
C GLN A 28 4.47 -11.14 -6.34
N PRO A 29 4.64 -10.32 -7.39
CA PRO A 29 3.71 -9.23 -7.70
C PRO A 29 2.26 -9.68 -7.89
N GLU A 30 2.06 -10.81 -8.59
CA GLU A 30 0.73 -11.38 -8.82
C GLU A 30 0.01 -11.81 -7.54
N GLU A 31 0.79 -12.26 -6.54
CA GLU A 31 0.26 -12.61 -5.23
C GLU A 31 -0.23 -11.36 -4.50
N ALA A 32 0.58 -10.29 -4.48
CA ALA A 32 0.22 -9.01 -3.89
C ALA A 32 -1.08 -8.45 -4.50
N ARG A 33 -1.22 -8.46 -5.83
CA ARG A 33 -2.43 -8.04 -6.52
C ARG A 33 -3.66 -8.84 -6.08
N LYS A 34 -3.56 -10.17 -6.10
CA LYS A 34 -4.68 -11.06 -5.72
C LYS A 34 -5.10 -10.84 -4.27
N ILE A 35 -4.15 -10.66 -3.36
CA ILE A 35 -4.43 -10.41 -1.94
C ILE A 35 -5.13 -9.07 -1.76
N ILE A 36 -4.63 -7.98 -2.35
CA ILE A 36 -5.28 -6.66 -2.24
C ILE A 36 -6.72 -6.72 -2.77
N ASP A 37 -6.93 -7.39 -3.90
CA ASP A 37 -8.27 -7.56 -4.46
C ASP A 37 -9.20 -8.40 -3.58
N GLN A 38 -8.65 -9.40 -2.89
CA GLN A 38 -9.40 -10.17 -1.91
C GLN A 38 -9.75 -9.32 -0.69
N LEU A 39 -8.80 -8.57 -0.14
CA LEU A 39 -9.02 -7.69 1.01
C LEU A 39 -10.04 -6.58 0.70
N ALA A 40 -10.03 -6.04 -0.52
CA ALA A 40 -11.04 -5.10 -0.96
C ALA A 40 -12.45 -5.73 -0.98
N ARG A 41 -12.59 -6.96 -1.50
CA ARG A 41 -13.87 -7.71 -1.46
C ARG A 41 -14.32 -8.02 -0.03
N ASP A 42 -13.38 -8.31 0.86
CA ASP A 42 -13.62 -8.60 2.28
C ASP A 42 -13.88 -7.34 3.11
N LYS A 43 -14.03 -6.18 2.45
CA LYS A 43 -14.38 -4.88 3.05
C LYS A 43 -13.38 -4.42 4.11
N TYR A 44 -12.08 -4.61 3.86
CA TYR A 44 -11.02 -3.95 4.63
C TYR A 44 -11.11 -2.43 4.44
N GLY A 45 -10.85 -1.67 5.50
CA GLY A 45 -10.85 -0.22 5.43
C GLY A 45 -9.50 0.34 4.99
N ILE A 46 -8.43 -0.24 5.55
CA ILE A 46 -7.05 0.19 5.30
C ILE A 46 -6.22 -1.05 4.94
N ILE A 47 -5.41 -0.92 3.89
CA ILE A 47 -4.40 -1.90 3.50
C ILE A 47 -3.07 -1.16 3.46
N PHE A 48 -2.19 -1.46 4.41
CA PHE A 48 -0.80 -1.05 4.34
C PHE A 48 -0.06 -1.96 3.36
N ILE A 49 0.81 -1.39 2.53
CA ILE A 49 1.65 -2.15 1.62
C ILE A 49 3.08 -1.61 1.62
N THR A 50 4.08 -2.49 1.65
CA THR A 50 5.47 -2.03 1.53
C THR A 50 5.73 -1.43 0.15
N GLU A 51 6.57 -0.40 0.06
CA GLU A 51 6.86 0.26 -1.22
C GLU A 51 7.46 -0.70 -2.27
N GLN A 52 8.24 -1.70 -1.84
CA GLN A 52 8.80 -2.74 -2.69
C GLN A 52 7.71 -3.60 -3.34
N ALA A 53 6.69 -4.00 -2.57
CA ALA A 53 5.56 -4.75 -3.10
C ALA A 53 4.69 -3.85 -4.01
N ALA A 54 4.45 -2.60 -3.60
CA ALA A 54 3.65 -1.64 -4.37
C ALA A 54 4.27 -1.29 -5.72
N GLN A 55 5.59 -1.16 -5.79
CA GLN A 55 6.33 -0.84 -7.02
C GLN A 55 6.06 -1.84 -8.15
N ALA A 56 5.80 -3.10 -7.80
CA ALA A 56 5.58 -4.16 -8.77
C ALA A 56 4.13 -4.26 -9.28
N ILE A 57 3.19 -3.52 -8.68
CA ILE A 57 1.75 -3.56 -9.05
C ILE A 57 1.12 -2.16 -9.15
N PRO A 58 1.75 -1.18 -9.84
CA PRO A 58 1.32 0.22 -9.82
C PRO A 58 -0.14 0.42 -10.26
N GLU A 59 -0.58 -0.33 -11.28
CA GLU A 59 -1.95 -0.29 -11.80
C GLU A 59 -3.00 -0.67 -10.74
N THR A 60 -2.66 -1.63 -9.87
CA THR A 60 -3.55 -2.06 -8.78
C THR A 60 -3.68 -0.98 -7.73
N ILE A 61 -2.56 -0.34 -7.36
CA ILE A 61 -2.57 0.76 -6.40
C ILE A 61 -3.37 1.94 -6.95
N ASP A 62 -3.17 2.30 -8.21
CA ASP A 62 -3.85 3.42 -8.84
C ASP A 62 -5.36 3.18 -8.99
N ARG A 63 -5.79 1.93 -9.21
CA ARG A 63 -7.20 1.56 -9.19
C ARG A 63 -7.84 1.88 -7.84
N TYR A 64 -7.19 1.51 -6.73
CA TYR A 64 -7.74 1.74 -5.40
C TYR A 64 -7.61 3.18 -4.92
N ASN A 65 -6.63 3.95 -5.42
CA ASN A 65 -6.53 5.40 -5.18
C ASN A 65 -7.72 6.20 -5.72
N ARG A 66 -8.48 5.64 -6.69
CA ARG A 66 -9.65 6.30 -7.30
C ARG A 66 -10.96 6.02 -6.58
N ILE A 67 -10.96 5.17 -5.56
CA ILE A 67 -12.15 4.82 -4.78
C ILE A 67 -11.90 5.08 -3.30
N MET A 68 -12.97 5.23 -2.53
CA MET A 68 -12.84 5.61 -1.11
C MET A 68 -12.32 4.47 -0.22
N THR A 69 -12.69 3.21 -0.51
CA THR A 69 -12.32 2.05 0.31
C THR A 69 -11.98 0.83 -0.56
N PRO A 70 -10.92 0.08 -0.25
CA PRO A 70 -9.95 0.30 0.84
C PRO A 70 -8.97 1.45 0.54
N ALA A 71 -8.51 2.15 1.59
CA ALA A 71 -7.37 3.04 1.49
C ALA A 71 -6.06 2.22 1.44
N VAL A 72 -5.33 2.30 0.33
CA VAL A 72 -4.06 1.59 0.14
C VAL A 72 -2.90 2.53 0.44
N ILE A 73 -2.20 2.29 1.56
CA ILE A 73 -1.18 3.20 2.09
C ILE A 73 0.21 2.55 1.96
N LEU A 74 1.13 3.25 1.31
CA LEU A 74 2.50 2.79 1.12
C LEU A 74 3.32 3.04 2.40
N ILE A 75 4.07 2.04 2.84
CA ILE A 75 4.98 2.11 3.98
C ILE A 75 6.38 1.62 3.60
N PRO A 76 7.45 2.05 4.28
CA PRO A 76 8.78 1.49 4.06
C PRO A 76 8.83 0.01 4.49
N SER A 77 9.83 -0.71 3.97
CA SER A 77 10.23 -2.03 4.50
C SER A 77 11.45 -1.89 5.42
N ASN A 78 11.95 -3.00 5.93
CA ASN A 78 13.22 -3.12 6.63
C ASN A 78 14.45 -2.76 5.75
N GLN A 79 14.28 -2.69 4.42
CA GLN A 79 15.29 -2.20 3.48
C GLN A 79 15.20 -0.69 3.26
N GLY A 80 14.23 -0.02 3.89
CA GLY A 80 13.98 1.41 3.75
C GLY A 80 12.86 1.74 2.76
N THR A 81 12.83 3.02 2.36
CA THR A 81 11.86 3.56 1.40
C THR A 81 12.47 3.66 0.01
N LEU A 82 11.64 3.43 -1.00
CA LEU A 82 11.87 3.73 -2.41
C LEU A 82 11.40 5.15 -2.79
N ASN A 83 10.94 5.94 -1.80
CA ASN A 83 10.35 7.28 -1.94
C ASN A 83 9.11 7.35 -2.85
N ILE A 84 8.43 6.23 -3.11
CA ILE A 84 7.28 6.19 -4.02
C ILE A 84 6.12 7.01 -3.45
N GLY A 85 5.84 6.88 -2.15
CA GLY A 85 4.79 7.65 -1.49
C GLY A 85 5.04 9.16 -1.58
N MET A 86 6.27 9.59 -1.27
CA MET A 86 6.66 11.00 -1.32
C MET A 86 6.64 11.56 -2.75
N GLN A 87 7.10 10.77 -3.73
CA GLN A 87 7.04 11.17 -5.14
C GLN A 87 5.60 11.39 -5.59
N ARG A 88 4.70 10.47 -5.24
CA ARG A 88 3.26 10.61 -5.55
C ARG A 88 2.64 11.86 -4.92
N ILE A 89 3.05 12.24 -3.71
CA ILE A 89 2.60 13.50 -3.09
C ILE A 89 3.07 14.68 -3.93
N ARG A 90 4.36 14.75 -4.31
CA ARG A 90 4.90 15.82 -5.17
C ARG A 90 4.17 15.90 -6.50
N ASP A 91 4.00 14.77 -7.19
CA ASP A 91 3.31 14.71 -8.49
C ASP A 91 1.87 15.21 -8.39
N ASN A 92 1.15 14.84 -7.33
CA ASN A 92 -0.21 15.30 -7.10
C ASN A 92 -0.28 16.80 -6.78
N VAL A 93 0.69 17.32 -6.03
CA VAL A 93 0.80 18.77 -5.75
C VAL A 93 1.11 19.55 -7.02
N GLU A 94 2.10 19.12 -7.80
CA GLU A 94 2.44 19.76 -9.07
C GLU A 94 1.25 19.76 -10.04
N LYS A 95 0.52 18.63 -10.12
CA LYS A 95 -0.70 18.53 -10.93
C LYS A 95 -1.82 19.46 -10.45
N ALA A 96 -1.97 19.66 -9.14
CA ALA A 96 -3.05 20.46 -8.58
C ALA A 96 -2.75 21.97 -8.58
N VAL A 97 -1.49 22.35 -8.35
CA VAL A 97 -1.06 23.74 -8.13
C VAL A 97 -0.31 24.31 -9.35
N GLY A 98 0.24 23.44 -10.21
CA GLY A 98 1.03 23.83 -11.39
C GLY A 98 2.52 24.11 -11.08
N SER A 99 2.96 23.86 -9.85
CA SER A 99 4.35 24.06 -9.41
C SER A 99 4.70 23.14 -8.24
N ASN A 100 5.98 22.78 -8.12
CA ASN A 100 6.44 22.08 -6.93
C ASN A 100 6.59 23.07 -5.76
N ILE A 101 5.74 22.92 -4.74
CA ILE A 101 5.75 23.73 -3.52
C ILE A 101 6.23 22.93 -2.29
N LEU A 102 6.80 21.74 -2.50
CA LEU A 102 7.29 20.81 -1.47
C LEU A 102 8.79 20.49 -1.61
#